data_AF-A0A7C1QLX5-F1
#
_entry.id   AF-A0A7C1QLX5-F1
#
_cell.length_a   1.000
_cell.length_b   1.000
_cell.length_c   1.000
_cell.angle_alpha   90.00
_cell.angle_beta   90.00
_cell.angle_gamma   90.00
#
_symmetry.space_group_name_H-M   'P 1'
#
loop_
_entity.id
_entity.type
_entity.pdbx_description
1 polymer ?
#
loop_
_entity_poly.entity_id
_entity_poly.type
_entity_poly.pdbx_seq_one_letter_code
_entity_poly.pdbx_strand_id
1 'polypeptide(L)'
;MSELSKENVALANKIAKRIKALRQEDTGMKQMDFVRKYNVEKQTISRWESQIKIDDNTGKRSGRGITIYSVSEFCNIIGITLTDFFDDDLFK
;
A
#
# COMPACT_ATOMS: atom_id res chain seq x y z
N MET A 1 9.21 -3.15 -19.88
CA MET A 1 8.16 -2.42 -19.14
C MET A 1 8.59 -0.97 -19.03
N SER A 2 7.76 -0.02 -19.44
CA SER A 2 8.09 1.41 -19.36
C SER A 2 8.40 1.81 -17.92
N GLU A 3 9.35 2.72 -17.73
CA GLU A 3 9.63 3.28 -16.42
C GLU A 3 8.35 3.88 -15.81
N LEU A 4 8.11 3.68 -14.52
CA LEU A 4 7.04 4.40 -13.83
C LEU A 4 7.31 5.91 -13.97
N SER A 5 6.31 6.71 -14.30
CA SER A 5 6.47 8.15 -14.24
C SER A 5 6.59 8.62 -12.78
N LYS A 6 6.99 9.88 -12.54
CA LYS A 6 7.03 10.44 -11.17
C LYS A 6 5.63 10.44 -10.54
N GLU A 7 4.61 10.68 -11.35
CA GLU A 7 3.19 10.64 -10.96
C GLU A 7 2.79 9.22 -10.52
N ASN A 8 3.19 8.19 -11.28
CA ASN A 8 2.93 6.80 -10.90
C ASN A 8 3.63 6.40 -9.59
N VAL A 9 4.86 6.91 -9.35
CA VAL A 9 5.56 6.71 -8.08
C VAL A 9 4.82 7.39 -6.93
N ALA A 10 4.37 8.63 -7.12
CA ALA A 10 3.60 9.36 -6.12
C ALA A 10 2.29 8.64 -5.78
N LEU A 11 1.55 8.17 -6.79
CA LEU A 11 0.32 7.40 -6.59
C LEU A 11 0.57 6.08 -5.85
N ALA A 12 1.60 5.32 -6.23
CA ALA A 12 1.96 4.08 -5.55
C ALA A 12 2.29 4.31 -4.07
N ASN A 13 3.02 5.39 -3.76
CA ASN A 13 3.37 5.75 -2.39
C ASN A 13 2.15 6.22 -1.57
N LYS A 14 1.20 6.92 -2.20
CA LYS A 14 -0.09 7.26 -1.59
C LYS A 14 -0.87 5.99 -1.23
N ILE A 15 -0.99 5.04 -2.15
CA ILE A 15 -1.66 3.75 -1.91
C ILE A 15 -1.02 3.01 -0.72
N ALA A 16 0.31 2.87 -0.71
CA ALA A 16 1.03 2.22 0.39
C ALA A 16 0.80 2.91 1.74
N LYS A 17 0.76 4.26 1.73
CA LYS A 17 0.45 5.06 2.92
C LYS A 17 -0.99 4.80 3.41
N ARG A 18 -1.97 4.77 2.51
CA ARG A 18 -3.38 4.52 2.86
C ARG A 18 -3.58 3.11 3.44
N ILE A 19 -2.96 2.08 2.86
CA ILE A 19 -3.02 0.71 3.43
C ILE A 19 -2.48 0.69 4.86
N LYS A 20 -1.32 1.32 5.08
CA LYS A 20 -0.73 1.41 6.42
C LYS A 20 -1.64 2.15 7.40
N ALA A 21 -2.22 3.28 6.98
CA ALA A 21 -3.16 4.06 7.79
C ALA A 21 -4.38 3.23 8.17
N LEU A 22 -5.08 2.63 7.20
CA LEU A 22 -6.25 1.77 7.44
C LEU A 22 -5.93 0.59 8.37
N ARG A 23 -4.77 -0.06 8.21
CA ARG A 23 -4.37 -1.11 9.17
C ARG A 23 -4.22 -0.52 10.57
N GLN A 24 -3.57 0.63 10.74
CA GLN A 24 -3.31 1.19 12.06
C GLN A 24 -4.56 1.80 12.71
N GLU A 25 -5.39 2.49 11.93
CA GLU A 25 -6.53 3.28 12.41
C GLU A 25 -7.78 2.43 12.57
N ASP A 26 -8.15 1.63 11.57
CA ASP A 26 -9.39 0.85 11.62
C ASP A 26 -9.25 -0.45 12.39
N THR A 27 -8.07 -1.08 12.31
CA THR A 27 -7.85 -2.36 13.02
C THR A 27 -7.11 -2.19 14.34
N GLY A 28 -6.36 -1.08 14.54
CA GLY A 28 -5.51 -0.89 15.72
C GLY A 28 -4.26 -1.79 15.76
N MET A 29 -4.01 -2.59 14.71
CA MET A 29 -3.03 -3.67 14.76
C MET A 29 -1.67 -3.26 14.20
N LYS A 30 -0.60 -3.80 14.78
CA LYS A 30 0.73 -3.83 14.13
C LYS A 30 0.73 -4.91 13.05
N GLN A 31 1.71 -4.85 12.13
CA GLN A 31 1.78 -5.80 11.01
C GLN A 31 1.74 -7.27 11.45
N MET A 32 2.46 -7.66 12.51
CA MET A 32 2.48 -9.04 12.98
C MET A 32 1.15 -9.50 13.59
N ASP A 33 0.42 -8.58 14.22
CA ASP A 33 -0.90 -8.88 14.78
C ASP A 33 -1.92 -9.05 13.64
N PHE A 34 -1.82 -8.21 12.61
CA PHE A 34 -2.63 -8.32 11.40
C PHE A 34 -2.37 -9.64 10.66
N VAL A 35 -1.10 -10.01 10.48
CA VAL A 35 -0.65 -11.29 9.90
C VAL A 35 -1.27 -12.47 10.65
N ARG A 36 -1.20 -12.47 11.98
CA ARG A 36 -1.74 -13.55 12.81
C ARG A 36 -3.26 -13.61 12.75
N LYS A 37 -3.95 -12.47 12.81
CA LYS A 37 -5.41 -12.41 12.85
C LYS A 37 -6.04 -12.83 11.52
N TYR A 38 -5.50 -12.35 10.40
CA TYR A 38 -6.08 -12.53 9.07
C TYR A 38 -5.36 -13.59 8.24
N ASN A 39 -4.40 -14.31 8.83
CA ASN A 39 -3.59 -15.35 8.17
C ASN A 39 -2.94 -14.86 6.85
N VAL A 40 -2.48 -13.61 6.85
CA VAL A 40 -1.77 -12.99 5.72
C VAL A 40 -0.28 -13.20 5.88
N GLU A 41 0.46 -13.48 4.79
CA GLU A 41 1.91 -13.60 4.90
C GLU A 41 2.59 -12.28 5.30
N LYS A 42 3.61 -12.38 6.16
CA LYS A 42 4.40 -11.21 6.59
C LYS A 42 5.02 -10.44 5.41
N GLN A 43 5.46 -11.16 4.38
CA GLN A 43 6.05 -10.53 3.19
C GLN A 43 5.01 -9.74 2.39
N THR A 44 3.78 -10.23 2.34
CA THR A 44 2.65 -9.56 1.67
C THR A 44 2.34 -8.23 2.34
N ILE A 45 2.13 -8.20 3.66
CA ILE A 45 1.86 -6.93 4.36
C ILE A 45 3.03 -5.94 4.26
N SER A 46 4.26 -6.45 4.33
CA SER A 46 5.46 -5.61 4.19
C SER A 46 5.52 -4.99 2.80
N ARG A 47 5.19 -5.76 1.76
CA ARG A 47 5.16 -5.30 0.37
C ARG A 47 4.03 -4.28 0.14
N TRP A 48 2.83 -4.50 0.69
CA TRP A 48 1.70 -3.59 0.54
C TRP A 48 2.00 -2.19 1.09
N GLU A 49 2.76 -2.11 2.18
CA GLU A 49 3.08 -0.84 2.84
C GLU A 49 4.43 -0.25 2.41
N SER A 50 5.15 -0.93 1.51
CA SER A 50 6.46 -0.48 1.05
C SER A 50 6.33 0.66 0.05
N GLN A 51 7.02 1.77 0.31
CA GLN A 51 7.12 2.89 -0.62
C GLN A 51 8.25 2.68 -1.63
N ILE A 52 8.01 3.13 -2.86
CA ILE A 52 9.04 3.28 -3.89
C ILE A 52 9.93 4.46 -3.50
N LYS A 53 11.23 4.22 -3.49
CA LYS A 53 12.25 5.25 -3.22
C LYS A 53 12.97 5.61 -4.51
N ILE A 54 13.28 6.89 -4.66
CA ILE A 54 14.15 7.41 -5.72
C ILE A 54 15.42 7.89 -5.02
N ASP A 55 16.56 7.43 -5.51
CA ASP A 55 17.86 7.94 -5.09
C ASP A 55 18.11 9.27 -5.79
N ASP A 56 18.28 10.35 -5.02
CA ASP A 56 18.39 11.71 -5.56
C ASP A 56 19.69 11.93 -6.35
N ASN A 57 20.73 11.14 -6.07
CA ASN A 57 22.04 11.29 -6.71
C ASN A 57 22.13 10.53 -8.04
N THR A 58 21.49 9.37 -8.12
CA THR A 58 21.60 8.44 -9.26
C THR A 58 20.31 8.34 -10.07
N GLY A 59 19.21 8.90 -9.59
CA GLY A 59 17.87 8.72 -10.15
C GLY A 59 17.34 7.28 -10.04
N LYS A 60 18.10 6.38 -9.40
CA LYS A 60 17.78 4.95 -9.33
C LYS A 60 16.56 4.74 -8.43
N ARG A 61 15.62 3.94 -8.91
CA ARG A 61 14.43 3.57 -8.14
C ARG A 61 14.59 2.22 -7.47
N SER A 62 14.04 2.09 -6.28
CA SER A 62 13.96 0.83 -5.54
C SER A 62 12.56 0.61 -4.98
N GLY A 63 12.15 -0.66 -4.92
CA GLY A 63 10.78 -1.05 -4.59
C GLY A 63 9.88 -1.17 -5.82
N ARG A 64 8.64 -1.58 -5.58
CA ARG A 64 7.60 -1.74 -6.60
C ARG A 64 6.27 -1.33 -6.00
N GLY A 65 5.43 -0.70 -6.80
CA GLY A 65 4.04 -0.48 -6.44
C GLY A 65 3.29 -1.81 -6.37
N ILE A 66 2.06 -1.75 -5.86
CA ILE A 66 1.13 -2.87 -5.85
C ILE A 66 0.05 -2.70 -6.92
N THR A 67 -0.59 -3.80 -7.28
CA THR A 67 -1.67 -3.79 -8.27
C THR A 67 -2.99 -3.46 -7.59
N ILE A 68 -3.99 -3.04 -8.38
CA ILE A 68 -5.35 -2.83 -7.88
C ILE A 68 -5.95 -4.11 -7.26
N TYR A 69 -5.56 -5.30 -7.75
CA TYR A 69 -5.98 -6.58 -7.19
C TYR A 69 -5.47 -6.78 -5.76
N SER A 70 -4.22 -6.39 -5.47
CA SER A 70 -3.69 -6.42 -4.10
C SER A 70 -4.38 -5.42 -3.17
N VAL A 71 -4.77 -4.25 -3.69
CA VAL A 71 -5.56 -3.28 -2.92
C VAL A 71 -6.94 -3.86 -2.61
N SER A 72 -7.58 -4.49 -3.60
CA SER A 72 -8.89 -5.15 -3.44
C SER A 72 -8.83 -6.27 -2.41
N GLU A 73 -7.80 -7.11 -2.45
CA GLU A 73 -7.55 -8.17 -1.47
C GLU A 73 -7.44 -7.59 -0.04
N PHE A 74 -6.67 -6.53 0.14
CA PHE A 74 -6.58 -5.83 1.42
C PHE A 74 -7.93 -5.29 1.88
N CYS A 75 -8.69 -4.64 1.00
CA CYS A 75 -10.01 -4.07 1.31
C CYS A 75 -10.98 -5.17 1.78
N ASN A 76 -11.00 -6.32 1.11
CA ASN A 76 -11.82 -7.47 1.49
C ASN A 76 -11.46 -8.01 2.88
N ILE A 77 -10.18 -8.01 3.26
CA ILE A 77 -9.72 -8.48 4.57
C ILE A 77 -10.25 -7.59 5.70
N ILE A 78 -10.26 -6.27 5.50
CA ILE A 78 -10.72 -5.32 6.52
C ILE A 78 -12.21 -4.96 6.40
N GLY A 79 -12.89 -5.46 5.36
CA GLY A 79 -14.34 -5.32 5.19
C GLY A 79 -14.80 -3.99 4.58
N ILE A 80 -13.96 -3.34 3.75
CA ILE A 80 -14.32 -2.12 3.02
C ILE A 80 -14.32 -2.35 1.50
N THR A 81 -14.88 -1.42 0.74
CA THR A 81 -14.81 -1.46 -0.73
C THR A 81 -13.59 -0.71 -1.28
N LEU A 82 -13.25 -0.96 -2.55
CA LEU A 82 -12.24 -0.15 -3.25
C LEU A 82 -12.65 1.33 -3.33
N THR A 83 -13.94 1.63 -3.42
CA THR A 83 -14.44 3.01 -3.43
C THR A 83 -14.12 3.69 -2.11
N ASP A 84 -14.42 3.05 -0.98
CA ASP A 84 -14.13 3.58 0.36
C ASP A 84 -12.62 3.76 0.59
N PHE A 85 -11.80 2.90 -0.02
CA PHE A 85 -10.35 3.01 0.05
C PHE A 85 -9.83 4.32 -0.59
N PHE A 86 -10.35 4.66 -1.77
CA PHE A 86 -9.93 5.83 -2.55
C PHE A 86 -10.70 7.10 -2.21
N ASP A 87 -11.80 7.03 -1.45
CA ASP A 87 -12.49 8.19 -0.87
C ASP A 87 -11.73 8.72 0.36
N ASP A 88 -10.50 9.19 0.14
CA ASP A 88 -9.62 9.77 1.14
C ASP A 88 -8.95 11.03 0.56
N ASP A 89 -8.74 12.04 1.40
CA ASP A 89 -8.14 13.32 0.99
C ASP A 89 -6.75 13.16 0.38
N LEU A 90 -6.05 12.05 0.64
CA LEU A 90 -4.79 11.71 0.00
C LEU A 90 -4.92 11.58 -1.53
N PHE A 91 -6.10 11.25 -2.06
CA PHE A 91 -6.35 11.02 -3.48
C PHE A 91 -7.10 12.15 -4.20
N LYS A 92 -7.41 13.25 -3.49
CA LYS A 92 -8.04 14.45 -4.06
C LYS A 92 -7.02 15.42 -4.67
#